data_AF-A0A1Q3D6M4-F1
#
_entry.id   AF-A0A1Q3D6M4-F1
#
_cell.length_a   1.000
_cell.length_b   1.000
_cell.length_c   1.000
_cell.angle_alpha   90.00
_cell.angle_beta   90.00
_cell.angle_gamma   90.00
#
_symmetry.space_group_name_H-M   'P 1'
#
loop_
_entity.id
_entity.type
_entity.pdbx_description
1 polymer ?
#
loop_
_entity_poly.entity_id
_entity_poly.type
_entity_poly.pdbx_seq_one_letter_code
_entity_poly.pdbx_strand_id
1 'polypeptide(L)'
;MKFLLLRIWKLIIKLFHTGIAVVFVMSITSCLLVLIMIMVWKSNLLYIIGYVVVNGFVELIYLSSVLYKFKEGGYLPLALATILMAIMLLWNYVYKRKYYYELNNKISPERLKEIATNEKLCRIPGLAMFYSELVQGIPPIFEHYVKNVPAMHSVLIFVSKKSLPISSIPIEERILFRRIDHEGVNVYRCVARYGYRDARSEEEPFEKILIER
;
A
#
# COMPACT_ATOMS: atom_id res chain seq x y z
N MET A 1 -9.57 -4.18 -6.57
CA MET A 1 -9.77 -3.77 -5.15
C MET A 1 -9.55 -2.26 -4.91
N LYS A 2 -8.43 -1.64 -5.30
CA LYS A 2 -8.24 -0.17 -5.23
C LYS A 2 -9.37 0.63 -5.90
N PHE A 3 -9.88 0.13 -7.02
CA PHE A 3 -11.03 0.71 -7.76
C PHE A 3 -12.37 0.60 -7.02
N LEU A 4 -12.57 -0.47 -6.22
CA LEU A 4 -13.79 -0.66 -5.43
C LEU A 4 -13.79 0.31 -4.24
N LEU A 5 -12.64 0.49 -3.58
CA LEU A 5 -12.45 1.47 -2.51
C LEU A 5 -12.70 2.91 -3.00
N LEU A 6 -12.20 3.28 -4.18
CA LEU A 6 -12.44 4.60 -4.78
C LEU A 6 -13.91 4.84 -5.14
N ARG A 7 -14.60 3.80 -5.61
CA ARG A 7 -16.05 3.86 -5.88
C ARG A 7 -16.87 3.98 -4.60
N ILE A 8 -16.53 3.21 -3.58
CA ILE A 8 -17.15 3.29 -2.24
C ILE A 8 -16.91 4.68 -1.65
N TRP A 9 -15.70 5.23 -1.74
CA TRP A 9 -15.36 6.58 -1.33
C TRP A 9 -16.20 7.66 -2.04
N LYS A 10 -16.36 7.55 -3.37
CA LYS A 10 -17.23 8.47 -4.14
C LYS A 10 -18.71 8.34 -3.79
N LEU A 11 -19.19 7.12 -3.50
CA LEU A 11 -20.57 6.88 -3.08
C LEU A 11 -20.85 7.47 -1.69
N ILE A 12 -19.87 7.37 -0.79
CA ILE A 12 -19.90 7.92 0.57
C ILE A 12 -20.02 9.44 0.54
N ILE A 13 -19.20 10.14 -0.25
CA ILE A 13 -19.30 11.60 -0.41
C ILE A 13 -20.70 12.03 -0.87
N LYS A 14 -21.36 11.20 -1.69
CA LYS A 14 -22.71 11.47 -2.22
C LYS A 14 -23.83 11.19 -1.21
N LEU A 15 -23.58 10.38 -0.18
CA LEU A 15 -24.52 10.00 0.88
C LEU A 15 -24.36 10.84 2.16
N PHE A 16 -23.26 11.57 2.30
CA PHE A 16 -22.99 12.40 3.48
C PHE A 16 -23.91 13.63 3.50
N HIS A 17 -24.62 13.81 4.62
CA HIS A 17 -25.26 15.08 4.92
C HIS A 17 -24.15 16.14 5.03
N THR A 18 -24.11 17.07 4.07
CA THR A 18 -23.03 18.04 3.86
C THR A 18 -22.74 18.89 5.09
N GLY A 19 -23.72 19.14 5.96
CA GLY A 19 -23.55 19.95 7.17
C GLY A 19 -22.49 19.42 8.14
N ILE A 20 -22.46 18.11 8.45
CA ILE A 20 -21.51 17.54 9.43
C ILE A 20 -20.09 17.63 8.87
N ALA A 21 -19.88 17.26 7.61
CA ALA A 21 -18.57 17.32 6.97
C ALA A 21 -18.04 18.76 6.89
N VAL A 22 -18.93 19.73 6.62
CA VAL A 22 -18.58 21.16 6.56
C VAL A 22 -18.15 21.69 7.94
N VAL A 23 -18.83 21.30 9.02
CA VAL A 23 -18.41 21.70 10.39
C VAL A 23 -17.02 21.16 10.72
N PHE A 24 -16.76 19.89 10.41
CA PHE A 24 -15.45 19.27 10.68
C PHE A 24 -14.32 19.91 9.88
N VAL A 25 -14.52 20.18 8.57
CA VAL A 25 -13.48 20.84 7.77
C VAL A 25 -13.21 22.27 8.26
N MET A 26 -14.27 23.03 8.60
CA MET A 26 -14.13 24.36 9.16
C MET A 26 -13.30 24.34 10.46
N SER A 27 -13.61 23.41 11.37
CA SER A 27 -12.88 23.28 12.63
C SER A 27 -11.41 22.89 12.44
N ILE A 28 -11.11 21.98 11.50
CA ILE A 28 -9.72 21.61 11.16
C ILE A 28 -8.98 22.83 10.58
N THR A 29 -9.59 23.57 9.65
CA THR A 29 -8.96 24.76 9.05
C THR A 29 -8.73 25.86 10.09
N SER A 30 -9.65 26.05 11.03
CA SER A 30 -9.52 27.04 12.11
C SER A 30 -8.37 26.66 13.06
N CYS A 31 -8.29 25.39 13.46
CA CYS A 31 -7.18 24.88 14.27
C CYS A 31 -5.83 25.02 13.57
N LEU A 32 -5.78 24.71 12.26
CA LEU A 32 -4.57 24.90 11.46
C LEU A 32 -4.19 26.38 11.37
N LEU A 33 -5.16 27.28 11.21
CA LEU A 33 -4.91 28.72 11.16
C LEU A 33 -4.35 29.24 12.49
N VAL A 34 -4.88 28.78 13.62
CA VAL A 34 -4.31 29.07 14.96
C VAL A 34 -2.86 28.60 15.06
N LEU A 35 -2.57 27.37 14.58
CA LEU A 35 -1.21 26.84 14.55
C LEU A 35 -0.28 27.69 13.68
N ILE A 36 -0.75 28.14 12.51
CA ILE A 36 -0.01 29.05 11.63
C ILE A 36 0.24 30.41 12.31
N MET A 37 -0.75 30.99 13.00
CA MET A 37 -0.60 32.26 13.72
C MET A 37 0.47 32.18 14.82
N ILE A 38 0.57 31.03 15.50
CA ILE A 38 1.57 30.76 16.54
C ILE A 38 2.96 30.52 15.92
N MET A 39 3.07 29.60 14.95
CA MET A 39 4.36 29.14 14.43
C MET A 39 4.97 30.07 13.39
N VAL A 40 4.17 30.62 12.47
CA VAL A 40 4.66 31.38 11.32
C VAL A 40 4.62 32.88 11.60
N TRP A 41 3.51 33.40 12.14
CA TRP A 41 3.32 34.85 12.30
C TRP A 41 3.82 35.42 13.63
N LYS A 42 4.13 34.59 14.64
CA LYS A 42 4.55 35.03 15.99
C LYS A 42 3.71 36.20 16.51
N SER A 43 2.40 36.19 16.24
CA SER A 43 1.51 37.29 16.59
C SER A 43 1.33 37.41 18.10
N ASN A 44 0.98 38.61 18.59
CA ASN A 44 0.73 38.81 20.02
C ASN A 44 -0.38 37.86 20.52
N LEU A 45 -0.18 37.30 21.72
CA LEU A 45 -1.06 36.29 22.32
C LEU A 45 -2.53 36.74 22.38
N LEU A 46 -2.78 38.04 22.57
CA LEU A 46 -4.13 38.62 22.60
C LEU A 46 -4.89 38.45 21.28
N TYR A 47 -4.22 38.58 20.13
CA TYR A 47 -4.87 38.40 18.81
C TYR A 47 -5.23 36.94 18.56
N ILE A 48 -4.37 36.01 19.01
CA ILE A 48 -4.62 34.57 18.89
C ILE A 48 -5.83 34.19 19.75
N ILE A 49 -5.86 34.66 21.01
CA ILE A 49 -6.99 34.43 21.91
C ILE A 49 -8.28 35.02 21.33
N GLY A 50 -8.24 36.25 20.82
CA GLY A 50 -9.40 36.89 20.18
C GLY A 50 -9.92 36.10 18.98
N TYR A 51 -9.02 35.64 18.10
CA TYR A 51 -9.38 34.80 16.95
C TYR A 51 -10.04 33.48 17.39
N VAL A 52 -9.46 32.79 18.37
CA VAL A 52 -9.98 31.51 18.88
C VAL A 52 -11.35 31.71 19.52
N VAL A 53 -11.54 32.77 20.29
CA VAL A 53 -12.82 33.06 20.96
C VAL A 53 -13.91 33.35 19.92
N VAL A 54 -13.65 34.23 18.94
CA VAL A 54 -14.65 34.62 17.96
C VAL A 54 -14.99 33.47 17.01
N ASN A 55 -13.98 32.84 16.39
CA ASN A 55 -14.23 31.74 15.45
C ASN A 55 -14.72 30.49 16.17
N GLY A 56 -14.16 30.17 17.34
CA GLY A 56 -14.63 29.06 18.16
C GLY A 56 -16.10 29.23 18.57
N PHE A 57 -16.53 30.45 18.90
CA PHE A 57 -17.94 30.70 19.23
C PHE A 57 -18.88 30.49 18.03
N VAL A 58 -18.51 31.01 16.85
CA VAL A 58 -19.28 30.81 15.61
C VAL A 58 -19.36 29.31 15.25
N GLU A 59 -18.24 28.60 15.35
CA GLU A 59 -18.18 27.16 15.13
C GLU A 59 -19.02 26.38 16.13
N LEU A 60 -19.04 26.77 17.41
CA LEU A 60 -19.85 26.13 18.43
C LEU A 60 -21.35 26.28 18.16
N ILE A 61 -21.80 27.48 17.76
CA ILE A 61 -23.21 27.70 17.38
C ILE A 61 -23.57 26.81 16.18
N TYR A 62 -22.69 26.76 15.18
CA TYR A 62 -22.92 25.97 13.98
C TYR A 62 -22.92 24.46 14.29
N LEU A 63 -22.02 23.99 15.15
CA LEU A 63 -21.96 22.63 15.65
C LEU A 63 -23.24 22.28 16.42
N SER A 64 -23.73 23.16 17.30
CA SER A 64 -25.00 22.96 18.02
C SER A 64 -26.18 22.82 17.07
N SER A 65 -26.23 23.63 16.02
CA SER A 65 -27.28 23.55 14.99
C SER A 65 -27.29 22.20 14.26
N VAL A 66 -26.11 21.70 13.89
CA VAL A 66 -25.96 20.42 13.20
C VAL A 66 -26.18 19.22 14.14
N LEU A 67 -25.78 19.33 15.41
CA LEU A 67 -26.02 18.32 16.44
C LEU A 67 -27.49 18.16 16.80
N TYR A 68 -28.31 19.20 16.66
CA TYR A 68 -29.76 19.08 16.87
C TYR A 68 -30.38 18.05 15.89
N LYS A 69 -29.99 18.13 14.62
CA LYS A 69 -30.39 17.16 13.57
C LYS A 69 -29.74 15.79 13.72
N PHE A 70 -28.76 15.64 14.61
CA PHE A 70 -28.14 14.35 14.90
C PHE A 70 -29.13 13.38 15.54
N LYS A 71 -30.01 13.87 16.43
CA LYS A 71 -31.07 13.04 17.04
C LYS A 71 -32.14 12.58 16.03
N GLU A 72 -32.38 13.36 14.98
CA GLU A 72 -33.39 13.08 13.95
C GLU A 72 -32.89 12.11 12.86
N GLY A 73 -31.65 11.61 12.94
CA GLY A 73 -31.10 10.64 11.99
C GLY A 73 -29.72 10.99 11.42
N GLY A 74 -29.14 12.13 11.80
CA GLY A 74 -27.79 12.54 11.38
C GLY A 74 -26.65 11.61 11.85
N TYR A 75 -26.92 10.65 12.73
CA TYR A 75 -25.95 9.65 13.19
C TYR A 75 -25.68 8.52 12.19
N LEU A 76 -26.61 8.25 11.26
CA LEU A 76 -26.51 7.11 10.35
C LEU A 76 -25.31 7.20 9.38
N PRO A 77 -25.00 8.35 8.75
CA PRO A 77 -23.79 8.52 7.94
C PRO A 77 -22.51 8.39 8.77
N LEU A 78 -22.51 8.89 10.01
CA LEU A 78 -21.35 8.84 10.90
C LEU A 78 -21.04 7.40 11.34
N ALA A 79 -22.07 6.63 11.70
CA ALA A 79 -21.94 5.22 12.05
C ALA A 79 -21.40 4.40 10.89
N LEU A 80 -21.94 4.60 9.68
CA LEU A 80 -21.49 3.92 8.47
C LEU A 80 -20.04 4.28 8.11
N ALA A 81 -19.66 5.56 8.22
CA ALA A 81 -18.28 5.99 8.01
C ALA A 81 -17.31 5.37 9.02
N THR A 82 -17.73 5.24 10.30
CA THR A 82 -16.91 4.64 11.36
C THR A 82 -16.67 3.16 11.10
N ILE A 83 -17.70 2.42 10.69
CA ILE A 83 -17.57 0.99 10.33
C ILE A 83 -16.63 0.81 9.14
N LEU A 84 -16.80 1.60 8.08
CA LEU A 84 -15.94 1.50 6.90
C LEU A 84 -14.50 1.91 7.19
N MET A 85 -14.29 2.92 8.05
CA MET A 85 -12.97 3.29 8.53
C MET A 85 -12.33 2.15 9.32
N ALA A 86 -13.08 1.49 10.20
CA ALA A 86 -12.58 0.32 10.94
C ALA A 86 -12.16 -0.82 9.99
N ILE A 87 -12.95 -1.10 8.96
CA ILE A 87 -12.61 -2.09 7.92
C ILE A 87 -11.33 -1.70 7.19
N MET A 88 -11.19 -0.43 6.78
CA MET A 88 -9.97 0.05 6.13
C MET A 88 -8.74 -0.01 7.03
N LEU A 89 -8.89 0.35 8.32
CA LEU A 89 -7.80 0.32 9.29
C LEU A 89 -7.36 -1.12 9.57
N LEU A 90 -8.31 -2.04 9.78
CA LEU A 90 -8.04 -3.46 9.92
C LEU A 90 -7.35 -4.02 8.69
N TRP A 91 -7.86 -3.69 7.49
CA TRP A 91 -7.25 -4.12 6.24
C TRP A 91 -5.80 -3.64 6.12
N ASN A 92 -5.57 -2.35 6.37
CA ASN A 92 -4.24 -1.76 6.31
C ASN A 92 -3.30 -2.36 7.36
N TYR A 93 -3.81 -2.60 8.58
CA TYR A 93 -3.06 -3.25 9.64
C TYR A 93 -2.63 -4.67 9.25
N VAL A 94 -3.56 -5.49 8.74
CA VAL A 94 -3.29 -6.85 8.28
C VAL A 94 -2.31 -6.85 7.11
N TYR A 95 -2.51 -5.97 6.11
CA TYR A 95 -1.62 -5.88 4.96
C TYR A 95 -0.20 -5.49 5.39
N LYS A 96 -0.08 -4.48 6.27
CA LYS A 96 1.21 -4.07 6.84
C LYS A 96 1.85 -5.22 7.62
N ARG A 97 1.10 -5.93 8.45
CA ARG A 97 1.61 -7.05 9.26
C ARG A 97 2.03 -8.24 8.40
N LYS A 98 1.28 -8.56 7.34
CA LYS A 98 1.67 -9.55 6.32
C LYS A 98 2.99 -9.16 5.66
N TYR A 99 3.13 -7.90 5.24
CA TYR A 99 4.37 -7.40 4.63
C TYR A 99 5.57 -7.55 5.56
N TYR A 100 5.45 -7.16 6.84
CA TYR A 100 6.54 -7.35 7.82
C TYR A 100 6.81 -8.83 8.12
N TYR A 101 5.78 -9.68 8.14
CA TYR A 101 5.95 -11.11 8.33
C TYR A 101 6.74 -11.74 7.19
N GLU A 102 6.38 -11.44 5.94
CA GLU A 102 7.15 -11.90 4.78
C GLU A 102 8.57 -11.33 4.79
N LEU A 103 8.74 -10.08 5.23
CA LEU A 103 10.06 -9.43 5.32
C LEU A 103 10.97 -10.06 6.38
N ASN A 104 10.41 -10.47 7.51
CA ASN A 104 11.16 -11.06 8.62
C ASN A 104 11.41 -12.55 8.41
N ASN A 105 10.49 -13.24 7.75
CA ASN A 105 10.61 -14.68 7.44
C ASN A 105 11.16 -14.93 6.02
N LYS A 106 12.04 -14.04 5.55
CA LYS A 106 12.75 -14.23 4.28
C LYS A 106 13.60 -15.49 4.36
N ILE A 107 13.55 -16.30 3.32
CA ILE A 107 14.46 -17.44 3.20
C ILE A 107 15.83 -16.90 2.80
N SER A 108 16.88 -17.24 3.57
CA SER A 108 18.26 -16.96 3.21
C SER A 108 18.68 -17.83 2.01
N PRO A 109 19.61 -17.35 1.16
CA PRO A 109 20.14 -18.16 0.07
C PRO A 109 20.72 -19.51 0.52
N GLU A 110 21.23 -19.62 1.76
CA GLU A 110 21.75 -20.90 2.30
C GLU A 110 20.62 -21.92 2.54
N ARG A 111 19.48 -21.51 3.08
CA ARG A 111 18.32 -22.39 3.29
C ARG A 111 17.75 -22.95 1.99
N LEU A 112 17.87 -22.20 0.90
CA LEU A 112 17.49 -22.70 -0.43
C LEU A 112 18.43 -23.75 -0.97
N LYS A 113 19.72 -23.68 -0.62
CA LYS A 113 20.69 -24.73 -0.97
C LYS A 113 20.29 -26.04 -0.31
N GLU A 114 19.94 -26.02 0.98
CA GLU A 114 19.44 -27.22 1.69
C GLU A 114 18.18 -27.81 1.05
N ILE A 115 17.25 -26.94 0.61
CA ILE A 115 16.03 -27.37 -0.07
C ILE A 115 16.35 -27.92 -1.46
N ALA A 116 17.20 -27.27 -2.24
CA ALA A 116 17.49 -27.65 -3.62
C ALA A 116 18.43 -28.85 -3.77
N THR A 117 19.22 -29.16 -2.73
CA THR A 117 20.09 -30.34 -2.64
C THR A 117 19.34 -31.56 -2.09
N ASN A 118 18.08 -31.39 -1.69
CA ASN A 118 17.27 -32.48 -1.15
C ASN A 118 16.93 -33.47 -2.27
N GLU A 119 17.38 -34.72 -2.13
CA GLU A 119 17.24 -35.80 -3.13
C GLU A 119 15.78 -36.18 -3.44
N LYS A 120 14.83 -35.70 -2.64
CA LYS A 120 13.38 -35.93 -2.82
C LYS A 120 12.75 -35.06 -3.91
N LEU A 121 13.50 -34.15 -4.54
CA LEU A 121 12.95 -33.24 -5.55
C LEU A 121 13.13 -33.78 -6.96
N CYS A 122 12.02 -34.02 -7.64
CA CYS A 122 12.02 -34.31 -9.07
C CYS A 122 12.28 -33.01 -9.85
N ARG A 123 13.32 -32.98 -10.68
CA ARG A 123 13.63 -31.83 -11.54
C ARG A 123 12.92 -31.97 -12.89
N ILE A 124 11.97 -31.07 -13.15
CA ILE A 124 11.25 -31.00 -14.42
C ILE A 124 11.96 -29.99 -15.34
N PRO A 125 12.27 -30.33 -16.60
CA PRO A 125 12.77 -29.37 -17.57
C PRO A 125 11.67 -28.33 -17.84
N GLY A 126 11.92 -27.07 -17.48
CA GLY A 126 10.96 -25.98 -17.64
C GLY A 126 11.34 -24.74 -16.82
N LEU A 127 10.53 -23.69 -16.98
CA LEU A 127 10.71 -22.39 -16.36
C LEU A 127 9.61 -22.15 -15.32
N ALA A 128 9.99 -21.87 -14.07
CA ALA A 128 9.04 -21.45 -13.05
C ALA A 128 9.25 -19.99 -12.66
N MET A 129 8.19 -19.19 -12.76
CA MET A 129 8.17 -17.79 -12.36
C MET A 129 7.42 -17.61 -11.05
N PHE A 130 8.10 -17.07 -10.04
CA PHE A 130 7.52 -16.74 -8.74
C PHE A 130 7.41 -15.23 -8.59
N TYR A 131 6.19 -14.72 -8.49
CA TYR A 131 5.92 -13.31 -8.24
C TYR A 131 6.01 -13.00 -6.75
N SER A 132 6.85 -12.04 -6.37
CA SER A 132 7.01 -11.62 -4.96
C SER A 132 7.16 -10.11 -4.82
N GLU A 133 6.49 -9.51 -3.84
CA GLU A 133 6.66 -8.08 -3.53
C GLU A 133 7.97 -7.78 -2.77
N LEU A 134 8.75 -8.82 -2.42
CA LEU A 134 10.00 -8.67 -1.68
C LEU A 134 11.17 -8.33 -2.60
N VAL A 135 11.79 -7.17 -2.34
CA VAL A 135 12.96 -6.67 -3.07
C VAL A 135 14.25 -7.42 -2.68
N GLN A 136 14.26 -8.07 -1.51
CA GLN A 136 15.42 -8.79 -0.97
C GLN A 136 14.96 -10.10 -0.31
N GLY A 137 15.63 -11.20 -0.66
CA GLY A 137 15.31 -12.55 -0.17
C GLY A 137 14.41 -13.32 -1.11
N ILE A 138 14.18 -14.60 -0.80
CA ILE A 138 13.23 -15.46 -1.51
C ILE A 138 12.00 -15.63 -0.62
N PRO A 139 10.79 -15.54 -1.17
CA PRO A 139 9.57 -15.51 -0.37
C PRO A 139 9.41 -16.83 0.41
N PRO A 140 8.94 -16.77 1.67
CA PRO A 140 8.73 -17.96 2.51
C PRO A 140 7.76 -18.98 1.90
N ILE A 141 6.91 -18.53 0.98
CA ILE A 141 5.97 -19.41 0.27
C ILE A 141 6.67 -20.49 -0.56
N PHE A 142 7.92 -20.25 -0.99
CA PHE A 142 8.68 -21.22 -1.78
C PHE A 142 8.99 -22.48 -0.97
N GLU A 143 9.40 -22.34 0.29
CA GLU A 143 9.66 -23.49 1.16
C GLU A 143 8.37 -24.30 1.40
N HIS A 144 7.25 -23.61 1.60
CA HIS A 144 5.96 -24.27 1.75
C HIS A 144 5.51 -24.97 0.46
N TYR A 145 5.78 -24.37 -0.70
CA TYR A 145 5.50 -24.98 -2.00
C TYR A 145 6.29 -26.28 -2.20
N VAL A 146 7.62 -26.24 -1.97
CA VAL A 146 8.50 -27.40 -2.17
C VAL A 146 8.17 -28.56 -1.22
N LYS A 147 7.67 -28.26 -0.01
CA LYS A 147 7.18 -29.29 0.93
C LYS A 147 5.93 -30.02 0.45
N ASN A 148 5.03 -29.33 -0.25
CA ASN A 148 3.76 -29.89 -0.73
C ASN A 148 3.87 -30.48 -2.14
N VAL A 149 4.75 -29.93 -2.97
CA VAL A 149 4.95 -30.33 -4.36
C VAL A 149 6.44 -30.65 -4.56
N PRO A 150 6.84 -31.93 -4.56
CA PRO A 150 8.23 -32.34 -4.74
C PRO A 150 8.69 -32.26 -6.22
N ALA A 151 8.27 -31.22 -6.93
CA ALA A 151 8.62 -30.95 -8.31
C ALA A 151 9.20 -29.54 -8.45
N MET A 152 10.46 -29.46 -8.86
CA MET A 152 11.21 -28.22 -9.03
C MET A 152 11.59 -28.04 -10.49
N HIS A 153 11.43 -26.84 -11.02
CA HIS A 153 11.81 -26.53 -12.41
C HIS A 153 13.31 -26.27 -12.50
N SER A 154 13.90 -26.58 -13.66
CA SER A 154 15.34 -26.39 -13.92
C SER A 154 15.79 -24.93 -13.81
N VAL A 155 14.91 -23.98 -14.19
CA VAL A 155 15.16 -22.54 -14.09
C VAL A 155 14.08 -21.88 -13.24
N LEU A 156 14.51 -21.15 -12.21
CA LEU A 156 13.64 -20.40 -11.31
C LEU A 156 13.85 -18.91 -11.48
N ILE A 157 12.79 -18.16 -11.81
CA ILE A 157 12.82 -16.70 -11.90
C ILE A 157 11.94 -16.11 -10.80
N PHE A 158 12.56 -15.38 -9.88
CA PHE A 158 11.84 -14.57 -8.89
C PHE A 158 11.61 -13.17 -9.42
N VAL A 159 10.35 -12.84 -9.73
CA VAL A 159 9.94 -11.55 -10.28
C VAL A 159 9.40 -10.66 -9.17
N SER A 160 10.05 -9.51 -8.95
CA SER A 160 9.57 -8.50 -8.00
C SER A 160 9.20 -7.20 -8.69
N LYS A 161 7.94 -6.78 -8.55
CA LYS A 161 7.44 -5.51 -9.10
C LYS A 161 7.48 -4.43 -8.03
N LYS A 162 8.30 -3.41 -8.22
CA LYS A 162 8.41 -2.25 -7.32
C LYS A 162 7.91 -0.99 -8.00
N SER A 163 6.95 -0.30 -7.40
CA SER A 163 6.58 1.04 -7.85
C SER A 163 7.45 2.08 -7.16
N LEU A 164 8.06 2.99 -7.93
CA LEU A 164 8.87 4.10 -7.43
C LEU A 164 8.12 5.43 -7.59
N PRO A 165 8.34 6.42 -6.72
CA PRO A 165 7.68 7.73 -6.78
C PRO A 165 8.27 8.66 -7.86
N ILE A 166 8.67 8.10 -9.00
CA ILE A 166 9.30 8.80 -10.14
C ILE A 166 8.32 8.73 -11.32
N SER A 167 8.33 9.73 -12.20
CA SER A 167 7.37 9.84 -13.30
C SER A 167 7.49 8.70 -14.31
N SER A 168 8.67 8.48 -14.88
CA SER A 168 8.96 7.40 -15.81
C SER A 168 10.40 6.93 -15.60
N ILE A 169 10.61 5.61 -15.63
CA ILE A 169 11.93 5.00 -15.48
C ILE A 169 12.40 4.55 -16.87
N PRO A 170 13.64 4.88 -17.28
CA PRO A 170 14.20 4.39 -18.54
C PRO A 170 14.18 2.86 -18.59
N ILE A 171 13.92 2.31 -19.78
CA ILE A 171 13.72 0.86 -20.01
C ILE A 171 14.92 0.02 -19.54
N GLU A 172 16.12 0.58 -19.60
CA GLU A 172 17.38 -0.04 -19.16
C GLU A 172 17.43 -0.26 -17.64
N GLU A 173 16.89 0.67 -16.84
CA GLU A 173 16.80 0.58 -15.37
C GLU A 173 15.49 -0.03 -14.88
N ARG A 174 14.52 -0.20 -15.79
CA ARG A 174 13.20 -0.75 -15.52
C ARG A 174 13.28 -2.22 -15.10
N ILE A 175 14.22 -2.99 -15.65
CA ILE A 175 14.34 -4.43 -15.37
C ILE A 175 15.77 -4.75 -14.94
N LEU A 176 15.93 -4.97 -13.63
CA LEU A 176 17.20 -5.40 -13.06
C LEU A 176 17.23 -6.92 -12.94
N PHE A 177 18.01 -7.55 -13.81
CA PHE A 177 18.35 -8.96 -13.72
C PHE A 177 19.58 -9.14 -12.83
N ARG A 178 19.45 -9.97 -11.81
CA ARG A 178 20.57 -10.42 -10.99
C ARG A 178 20.51 -11.94 -10.92
N ARG A 179 21.52 -12.62 -11.46
CA ARG A 179 21.72 -14.04 -11.20
C ARG A 179 22.08 -14.20 -9.73
N ILE A 180 21.35 -15.05 -9.03
CA ILE A 180 21.74 -15.49 -7.69
C ILE A 180 22.51 -16.78 -7.96
N ASP A 181 23.75 -16.64 -8.43
CA ASP A 181 24.56 -17.79 -8.86
C ASP A 181 25.00 -18.57 -7.62
N HIS A 182 24.45 -19.77 -7.46
CA HIS A 182 24.86 -20.71 -6.43
C HIS A 182 24.89 -22.12 -7.03
N GLU A 183 26.00 -22.81 -6.74
CA GLU A 183 26.40 -24.11 -7.29
C GLU A 183 25.22 -25.08 -7.49
N GLY A 184 24.88 -25.33 -8.76
CA GLY A 184 23.95 -26.39 -9.16
C GLY A 184 22.47 -26.03 -9.32
N VAL A 185 22.06 -24.76 -9.16
CA VAL A 185 20.68 -24.31 -9.41
C VAL A 185 20.67 -22.97 -10.17
N ASN A 186 19.96 -22.92 -11.31
CA ASN A 186 19.78 -21.70 -12.07
C ASN A 186 18.66 -20.83 -11.49
N VAL A 187 19.00 -20.03 -10.48
CA VAL A 187 18.08 -19.06 -9.87
C VAL A 187 18.37 -17.64 -10.38
N TYR A 188 17.40 -17.04 -11.04
CA TYR A 188 17.44 -15.66 -11.51
C TYR A 188 16.49 -14.79 -10.69
N ARG A 189 16.93 -13.56 -10.40
CA ARG A 189 16.09 -12.52 -9.81
C ARG A 189 15.86 -11.43 -10.84
N CYS A 190 14.60 -11.09 -11.05
CA CYS A 190 14.18 -10.01 -11.91
C CYS A 190 13.43 -8.97 -11.07
N VAL A 191 13.97 -7.77 -10.92
CA VAL A 191 13.29 -6.65 -10.24
C VAL A 191 12.80 -5.67 -11.30
N ALA A 192 11.49 -5.63 -11.51
CA ALA A 192 10.83 -4.71 -12.42
C ALA A 192 10.39 -3.45 -11.65
N ARG A 193 10.98 -2.30 -11.98
CA ARG A 193 10.68 -1.00 -11.37
C ARG A 193 9.74 -0.21 -12.28
N TYR A 194 8.65 0.32 -11.74
CA TYR A 194 7.68 1.12 -12.50
C TYR A 194 7.49 2.50 -11.87
N GLY A 195 7.57 3.56 -12.68
CA GLY A 195 7.16 4.92 -12.31
C GLY A 195 5.64 5.08 -12.30
N TYR A 196 5.15 6.21 -11.79
CA TYR A 196 3.71 6.49 -11.67
C TYR A 196 3.02 6.77 -13.01
N ARG A 197 3.73 7.37 -13.98
CA ARG A 197 3.22 7.60 -15.35
C ARG A 197 3.65 6.52 -16.33
N ASP A 198 4.51 5.58 -15.92
CA ASP A 198 4.81 4.43 -16.75
C ASP A 198 3.51 3.66 -16.98
N ALA A 199 3.12 3.55 -18.26
CA ALA A 199 1.99 2.75 -18.63
C ALA A 199 2.21 1.36 -18.03
N ARG A 200 1.31 0.94 -17.14
CA ARG A 200 1.04 -0.48 -16.92
C ARG A 200 0.41 -0.99 -18.22
N SER A 201 1.21 -1.03 -19.27
CA SER A 201 0.88 -1.72 -20.50
C SER A 201 0.76 -3.18 -20.09
N GLU A 202 -0.48 -3.61 -19.88
CA GLU A 202 -0.87 -5.02 -19.91
C GLU A 202 -0.73 -5.58 -21.35
N GLU A 203 -0.38 -4.74 -22.33
CA GLU A 203 -0.36 -5.07 -23.76
C GLU A 203 0.98 -5.64 -24.25
N GLU A 204 2.11 -5.30 -23.61
CA GLU A 204 3.35 -6.03 -23.83
C GLU A 204 3.53 -7.09 -22.74
N PRO A 205 3.40 -8.39 -23.06
CA PRO A 205 3.62 -9.42 -22.07
C PRO A 205 5.06 -9.30 -21.61
N PHE A 206 5.23 -8.91 -20.35
CA PHE A 206 6.51 -8.91 -19.63
C PHE A 206 7.31 -10.20 -19.87
N GLU A 207 6.60 -11.30 -20.14
CA GLU A 207 7.13 -12.60 -20.57
C GLU A 207 7.90 -12.54 -21.91
N LYS A 208 7.44 -11.81 -22.93
CA LYS A 208 8.18 -11.64 -24.20
C LYS A 208 9.47 -10.85 -24.00
N ILE A 209 9.41 -9.76 -23.22
CA ILE A 209 10.59 -8.94 -22.88
C ILE A 209 11.63 -9.76 -22.09
N LEU A 210 11.17 -10.71 -21.27
CA LEU A 210 12.00 -11.66 -20.53
C LEU A 210 12.63 -12.75 -21.40
N ILE A 211 11.96 -13.17 -22.47
CA ILE A 211 12.43 -14.24 -23.37
C ILE A 211 13.40 -13.69 -24.42
N GLU A 212 13.23 -12.43 -24.84
CA GLU A 212 14.11 -11.76 -25.81
C GLU A 212 15.45 -11.27 -25.22
N ARG A 213 15.59 -11.23 -23.89
CA ARG A 213 16.81 -10.82 -23.17
C ARG A 213 17.53 -11.98 -22.52
#